data_AF-A0A1Y1QFC1-F1
#
_entry.id   AF-A0A1Y1QFC1-F1
#
_cell.length_a   1.000
_cell.length_b   1.000
_cell.length_c   1.000
_cell.angle_alpha   90.00
_cell.angle_beta   90.00
_cell.angle_gamma   90.00
#
_symmetry.space_group_name_H-M   'P 1'
#
loop_
_entity.id
_entity.type
_entity.pdbx_description
1 polymer ?
#
loop_
_entity_poly.entity_id
_entity_poly.type
_entity_poly.pdbx_seq_one_letter_code
_entity_poly.pdbx_strand_id
1 'polypeptide(L)'
;MADEKNTEPSNYAGTVKIAVRGRDYYVHMSPPMPMMGLEDLVKGLERNRAIIKASQDKMRDTFVMEAFEYAAPWTLNYDSPTQDAIQAHINISMLVPLINLKGGVANFEKPETFPVKQRIEMMRNVAEKSVFMDRIMNHNTMNAAIAMTFILTVFLSLILL
;
A
#
# COMPACT_ATOMS: atom_id res chain seq x y z
N MET A 1 0.35 -7.94 30.14
CA MET A 1 -0.18 -8.62 28.96
C MET A 1 -1.65 -8.24 28.88
N ALA A 2 -2.00 -7.30 28.00
CA ALA A 2 -3.38 -6.86 27.81
C ALA A 2 -3.90 -7.47 26.51
N ASP A 3 -5.02 -8.17 26.62
CA ASP A 3 -5.70 -8.89 25.54
C ASP A 3 -5.84 -8.05 24.26
N GLU A 4 -5.21 -8.53 23.18
CA GLU A 4 -5.48 -8.08 21.80
C GLU A 4 -6.87 -8.63 21.43
N LYS A 5 -7.91 -7.91 21.84
CA LYS A 5 -9.28 -8.22 21.45
C LYS A 5 -9.37 -8.04 19.93
N ASN A 6 -9.47 -9.16 19.21
CA ASN A 6 -9.82 -9.23 17.79
C ASN A 6 -11.12 -8.45 17.57
N THR A 7 -11.01 -7.16 17.25
CA THR A 7 -12.14 -6.32 16.92
C THR A 7 -12.46 -6.51 15.45
N GLU A 8 -13.55 -7.25 15.22
CA GLU A 8 -14.47 -7.10 14.08
C GLU A 8 -14.59 -5.61 13.64
N PRO A 9 -14.97 -5.32 12.38
CA PRO A 9 -14.98 -3.96 11.85
C PRO A 9 -15.85 -3.05 12.71
N SER A 10 -15.23 -2.38 13.67
CA SER A 10 -15.93 -1.56 14.64
C SER A 10 -16.46 -0.35 13.89
N ASN A 11 -17.73 -0.05 14.08
CA ASN A 11 -18.42 1.06 13.44
C ASN A 11 -17.62 2.36 13.66
N TYR A 12 -16.85 2.73 12.64
CA TYR A 12 -15.83 3.75 12.71
C TYR A 12 -16.51 5.10 12.43
N ALA A 13 -17.03 5.73 13.49
CA ALA A 13 -17.48 7.12 13.47
C ALA A 13 -16.71 7.91 14.54
N GLY A 14 -16.07 9.02 14.15
CA GLY A 14 -15.25 9.85 15.05
C GLY A 14 -13.73 9.67 14.88
N THR A 15 -12.98 9.80 15.97
CA THR A 15 -11.50 9.69 15.94
C THR A 15 -11.09 8.28 16.30
N VAL A 16 -10.36 7.63 15.39
CA VAL A 16 -9.83 6.28 15.59
C VAL A 16 -8.34 6.35 15.78
N LYS A 17 -7.88 5.73 16.87
CA LYS A 17 -6.46 5.54 17.18
C LYS A 17 -6.03 4.17 16.67
N ILE A 18 -4.99 4.13 15.83
CA ILE A 18 -4.43 2.88 15.30
C ILE A 18 -2.93 2.87 15.51
N ALA A 19 -2.45 1.84 16.22
CA ALA A 19 -1.02 1.63 16.42
C ALA A 19 -0.45 0.74 15.29
N VAL A 20 0.47 1.28 14.50
CA VAL A 20 1.18 0.57 13.42
C VAL A 20 2.67 0.66 13.68
N ARG A 21 3.35 -0.49 13.82
CA ARG A 21 4.80 -0.59 14.09
C ARG A 21 5.27 0.33 15.25
N GLY A 22 4.49 0.37 16.33
CA GLY A 22 4.81 1.15 17.53
C GLY A 22 4.54 2.66 17.42
N ARG A 23 3.99 3.14 16.30
CA ARG A 23 3.53 4.53 16.13
C ARG A 23 2.01 4.60 16.17
N ASP A 24 1.51 5.60 16.88
CA ASP A 24 0.08 5.86 17.01
C ASP A 24 -0.37 6.85 15.93
N TYR A 25 -1.34 6.44 15.12
CA TYR A 25 -1.99 7.25 14.11
C TYR A 25 -3.41 7.60 14.55
N TYR A 26 -3.78 8.87 14.39
CA TYR A 26 -5.10 9.37 14.70
C TYR A 26 -5.79 9.78 13.40
N VAL A 27 -6.93 9.16 13.13
CA VAL A 27 -7.66 9.34 11.88
C VAL A 27 -9.09 9.71 12.21
N HIS A 28 -9.54 10.83 11.64
CA HIS A 28 -10.88 11.36 11.84
C HIS A 28 -11.78 10.94 10.68
N MET A 29 -12.85 10.21 10.98
CA MET A 29 -13.86 9.89 9.98
C MET A 29 -15.16 10.63 10.24
N SER A 30 -15.73 11.04 9.12
CA SER A 30 -17.11 11.51 9.04
C SER A 30 -17.89 10.44 8.28
N PRO A 31 -19.08 10.04 8.75
CA PRO A 31 -19.93 9.17 7.96
C PRO A 31 -20.24 9.83 6.60
N PRO A 32 -20.33 9.07 5.51
CA PRO A 32 -20.72 9.61 4.21
C PRO A 32 -22.08 10.32 4.30
N MET A 33 -22.22 11.45 3.60
CA MET A 33 -23.46 12.23 3.68
C MET A 33 -24.67 11.39 3.23
N PRO A 34 -25.78 11.37 4.00
CA PRO A 34 -26.95 10.52 3.69
C PRO A 34 -27.52 10.74 2.27
N MET A 35 -27.42 11.98 1.78
CA MET A 35 -27.94 12.42 0.48
C MET A 35 -27.00 12.13 -0.70
N MET A 36 -25.83 11.52 -0.47
CA MET A 36 -24.89 11.21 -1.55
C MET A 36 -25.52 10.22 -2.54
N GLY A 37 -25.38 10.50 -3.83
CA GLY A 37 -25.89 9.65 -4.91
C GLY A 37 -25.13 8.33 -5.01
N LEU A 38 -25.75 7.31 -5.62
CA LEU A 38 -25.11 6.01 -5.82
C LEU A 38 -23.81 6.12 -6.63
N GLU A 39 -23.83 6.93 -7.69
CA GLU A 39 -22.66 7.17 -8.55
C GLU A 39 -21.49 7.78 -7.77
N ASP A 40 -21.78 8.77 -6.90
CA ASP A 40 -20.76 9.42 -6.08
C ASP A 40 -20.17 8.46 -5.04
N LEU A 41 -20.97 7.56 -4.47
CA LEU A 41 -20.47 6.54 -3.55
C LEU A 41 -19.54 5.55 -4.25
N VAL A 42 -19.88 5.12 -5.47
CA VAL A 42 -19.03 4.24 -6.28
C VAL A 42 -17.72 4.94 -6.65
N LYS A 43 -17.78 6.19 -7.13
CA LYS A 43 -16.58 7.02 -7.37
C LYS A 43 -15.74 7.19 -6.10
N GLY A 44 -16.40 7.38 -4.95
CA GLY A 44 -15.76 7.42 -3.65
C GLY A 44 -15.01 6.13 -3.34
N LEU A 45 -15.61 4.97 -3.60
CA LEU A 45 -14.99 3.66 -3.37
C LEU A 45 -13.74 3.49 -4.24
N GLU A 46 -13.85 3.78 -5.54
CA GLU A 46 -12.73 3.72 -6.49
C GLU A 46 -11.59 4.65 -6.08
N ARG A 47 -11.90 5.88 -5.67
CA ARG A 47 -10.91 6.84 -5.20
C ARG A 47 -10.18 6.34 -3.96
N ASN A 48 -10.87 5.76 -2.99
CA ASN A 48 -10.21 5.23 -1.78
C ASN A 48 -9.33 4.03 -2.11
N ARG A 49 -9.73 3.16 -3.03
CA ARG A 49 -8.85 2.08 -3.54
C ARG A 49 -7.61 2.61 -4.24
N ALA A 50 -7.74 3.67 -5.03
CA ALA A 50 -6.61 4.35 -5.66
C ALA A 50 -5.67 4.98 -4.63
N ILE A 51 -6.20 5.59 -3.56
CA ILE A 51 -5.40 6.13 -2.45
C ILE A 51 -4.59 5.02 -1.77
N ILE A 52 -5.20 3.86 -1.47
CA ILE A 52 -4.49 2.72 -0.89
C ILE A 52 -3.28 2.32 -1.74
N LYS A 53 -3.47 2.21 -3.06
CA LYS A 53 -2.38 1.87 -3.99
C LYS A 53 -1.29 2.93 -4.00
N ALA A 54 -1.67 4.20 -4.17
CA ALA A 54 -0.72 5.31 -4.18
C ALA A 54 0.05 5.44 -2.86
N SER A 55 -0.59 5.18 -1.72
CA SER A 55 0.06 5.15 -0.42
C SER A 55 1.06 4.01 -0.31
N GLN A 56 0.74 2.82 -0.84
CA GLN A 56 1.67 1.70 -0.88
C GLN A 56 2.90 2.01 -1.73
N ASP A 57 2.71 2.64 -2.89
CA ASP A 57 3.81 3.06 -3.77
C ASP A 57 4.71 4.08 -3.07
N LYS A 58 4.14 5.08 -2.37
CA LYS A 58 4.92 6.03 -1.56
C LYS A 58 5.69 5.36 -0.41
N MET A 59 5.11 4.35 0.25
CA MET A 59 5.82 3.58 1.27
C MET A 59 7.00 2.82 0.66
N ARG A 60 6.80 2.24 -0.52
CA ARG A 60 7.85 1.55 -1.29
C ARG A 60 8.99 2.52 -1.61
N ASP A 61 8.68 3.71 -2.14
CA ASP A 61 9.68 4.71 -2.50
C ASP A 61 10.44 5.23 -1.28
N THR A 62 9.74 5.45 -0.16
CA THR A 62 10.39 5.82 1.11
C THR A 62 11.34 4.72 1.59
N PHE A 63 10.97 3.45 1.41
CA PHE A 63 11.84 2.33 1.74
C PHE A 63 13.04 2.19 0.81
N VAL A 64 12.91 2.55 -0.47
CA VAL A 64 14.06 2.66 -1.38
C VAL A 64 15.07 3.67 -0.84
N MET A 65 14.59 4.86 -0.47
CA MET A 65 15.43 5.92 0.07
C MET A 65 16.13 5.50 1.38
N GLU A 66 15.41 4.82 2.27
CA GLU A 66 15.95 4.33 3.54
C GLU A 66 16.99 3.23 3.33
N ALA A 67 16.63 2.15 2.62
CA ALA A 67 17.42 0.94 2.57
C ALA A 67 18.59 1.00 1.58
N PHE A 68 18.51 1.86 0.55
CA PHE A 68 19.45 1.84 -0.56
C PHE A 68 20.10 3.18 -0.87
N GLU A 69 19.44 4.30 -0.57
CA GLU A 69 20.02 5.64 -0.75
C GLU A 69 20.61 6.19 0.56
N TYR A 70 20.40 5.47 1.68
CA TYR A 70 20.84 5.88 3.02
C TYR A 70 20.40 7.31 3.36
N ALA A 71 19.21 7.68 2.89
CA ALA A 71 18.66 9.00 3.13
C ALA A 71 18.53 9.26 4.63
N ALA A 72 18.73 10.51 5.03
CA ALA A 72 18.71 10.86 6.44
C ALA A 72 17.31 10.60 7.06
N PRO A 73 17.22 10.15 8.34
CA PRO A 73 15.94 9.75 8.92
C PRO A 73 14.85 10.83 8.89
N TRP A 74 15.21 12.12 8.95
CA TRP A 74 14.26 13.23 8.91
C TRP A 74 13.66 13.49 7.52
N THR A 75 14.22 12.92 6.45
CA THR A 75 13.68 13.03 5.09
C THR A 75 12.73 11.88 4.73
N LEU A 76 12.68 10.82 5.56
CA LEU A 76 11.87 9.64 5.33
C LEU A 76 10.44 9.87 5.83
N ASN A 77 9.46 9.90 4.92
CA ASN A 77 8.06 10.11 5.26
C ASN A 77 7.21 8.84 5.09
N TYR A 78 7.18 8.03 6.14
CA TYR A 78 6.22 6.92 6.23
C TYR A 78 4.87 7.33 6.81
N ASP A 79 4.81 8.46 7.53
CA ASP A 79 3.65 8.79 8.34
C ASP A 79 2.46 9.24 7.48
N SER A 80 2.69 10.13 6.51
CA SER A 80 1.63 10.57 5.59
C SER A 80 1.00 9.42 4.80
N PRO A 81 1.75 8.57 4.06
CA PRO A 81 1.13 7.48 3.31
C PRO A 81 0.45 6.46 4.23
N THR A 82 0.95 6.26 5.46
CA THR A 82 0.32 5.38 6.45
C THR A 82 -1.04 5.94 6.89
N GLN A 83 -1.10 7.22 7.21
CA GLN A 83 -2.34 7.88 7.63
C GLN A 83 -3.39 7.90 6.50
N ASP A 84 -2.96 8.22 5.27
CA ASP A 84 -3.82 8.19 4.07
C ASP A 84 -4.39 6.79 3.83
N ALA A 85 -3.57 5.75 3.97
CA ALA A 85 -4.00 4.37 3.80
C ALA A 85 -4.98 3.93 4.89
N ILE A 86 -4.77 4.34 6.15
CA ILE A 86 -5.71 4.09 7.24
C ILE A 86 -7.06 4.72 6.94
N GLN A 87 -7.07 6.02 6.59
CA GLN A 87 -8.30 6.74 6.26
C GLN A 87 -9.04 6.08 5.10
N ALA A 88 -8.33 5.74 4.04
CA ALA A 88 -8.92 5.12 2.86
C ALA A 88 -9.50 3.74 3.17
N HIS A 89 -8.82 2.93 3.99
CA HIS A 89 -9.37 1.64 4.43
C HIS A 89 -10.70 1.81 5.15
N ILE A 90 -10.74 2.71 6.13
CA ILE A 90 -11.94 2.91 6.95
C ILE A 90 -13.09 3.43 6.08
N ASN A 91 -12.81 4.34 5.15
CA ASN A 91 -13.80 4.81 4.19
C ASN A 91 -14.36 3.67 3.34
N ILE A 92 -13.54 2.74 2.87
CA ILE A 92 -13.99 1.55 2.12
C ILE A 92 -14.96 0.71 2.99
N SER A 93 -14.63 0.49 4.27
CA SER A 93 -15.49 -0.25 5.21
C SER A 93 -16.88 0.38 5.38
N MET A 94 -17.00 1.69 5.22
CA MET A 94 -18.29 2.40 5.26
C MET A 94 -18.99 2.44 3.89
N LEU A 95 -18.24 2.64 2.81
CA LEU A 95 -18.80 2.83 1.47
C LEU A 95 -19.42 1.56 0.90
N VAL A 96 -18.78 0.40 1.07
CA VAL A 96 -19.27 -0.87 0.49
C VAL A 96 -20.68 -1.22 0.99
N PRO A 97 -20.97 -1.22 2.32
CA PRO A 97 -22.33 -1.44 2.80
C PRO A 97 -23.32 -0.38 2.32
N LEU A 98 -22.93 0.90 2.26
CA LEU A 98 -23.82 1.98 1.84
C LEU A 98 -24.21 1.90 0.35
N ILE A 99 -23.28 1.50 -0.51
CA ILE A 99 -23.55 1.24 -1.93
C ILE A 99 -24.59 0.13 -2.07
N ASN A 100 -24.41 -0.97 -1.34
CA ASN A 100 -25.32 -2.11 -1.36
C ASN A 100 -26.71 -1.75 -0.81
N LEU A 101 -26.79 -0.94 0.25
CA LEU A 101 -28.06 -0.46 0.81
C LEU A 101 -28.83 0.44 -0.15
N LYS A 102 -28.14 1.18 -1.03
CA LYS A 102 -28.77 2.04 -2.06
C LYS A 102 -29.09 1.31 -3.37
N GLY A 103 -28.97 -0.02 -3.40
CA GLY A 103 -29.28 -0.84 -4.57
C GLY A 103 -28.14 -0.98 -5.59
N GLY A 104 -26.92 -0.55 -5.24
CA GLY A 104 -25.72 -0.87 -6.01
C GLY A 104 -25.18 -2.27 -5.70
N VAL A 105 -24.12 -2.66 -6.41
CA VAL A 105 -23.40 -3.92 -6.19
C VAL A 105 -21.92 -3.60 -5.95
N ALA A 106 -21.50 -3.61 -4.70
CA ALA A 106 -20.11 -3.46 -4.28
C ALA A 106 -19.70 -4.63 -3.38
N ASN A 107 -18.49 -5.14 -3.63
CA ASN A 107 -17.88 -6.22 -2.86
C ASN A 107 -16.56 -5.75 -2.25
N PHE A 108 -16.26 -6.27 -1.07
CA PHE A 108 -14.94 -6.13 -0.47
C PHE A 108 -13.92 -6.97 -1.26
N GLU A 109 -12.78 -6.37 -1.57
CA GLU A 109 -11.61 -7.13 -1.97
C GLU A 109 -11.04 -7.86 -0.76
N LYS A 110 -10.38 -9.01 -0.96
CA LYS A 110 -9.81 -9.82 0.12
C LYS A 110 -8.98 -9.03 1.15
N PRO A 111 -8.09 -8.08 0.78
CA PRO A 111 -7.35 -7.29 1.76
C PRO A 111 -8.19 -6.23 2.50
N GLU A 112 -9.38 -5.90 2.00
CA GLU A 112 -10.29 -4.91 2.60
C GLU A 112 -11.07 -5.46 3.79
N THR A 113 -11.13 -6.79 3.94
CA THR A 113 -11.83 -7.45 5.06
C THR A 113 -10.95 -7.63 6.30
N PHE A 114 -9.64 -7.43 6.18
CA PHE A 114 -8.73 -7.50 7.33
C PHE A 114 -8.90 -6.28 8.23
N PRO A 115 -8.67 -6.43 9.56
CA PRO A 115 -8.53 -5.30 10.46
C PRO A 115 -7.53 -4.27 9.93
N VAL A 116 -7.82 -2.98 10.12
CA VAL A 116 -7.04 -1.86 9.56
C VAL A 116 -5.55 -2.03 9.86
N LYS A 117 -5.19 -2.26 11.13
CA LYS A 117 -3.79 -2.49 11.55
C LYS A 117 -3.12 -3.58 10.70
N GLN A 118 -3.78 -4.73 10.58
CA GLN A 118 -3.27 -5.88 9.83
C GLN A 118 -3.08 -5.56 8.34
N ARG A 119 -4.06 -4.91 7.70
CA ARG A 119 -3.92 -4.51 6.28
C ARG A 119 -2.74 -3.57 6.08
N ILE A 120 -2.58 -2.57 6.95
CA ILE A 120 -1.50 -1.58 6.83
C ILE A 120 -0.13 -2.23 7.05
N GLU A 121 0.00 -3.13 8.02
CA GLU A 121 1.22 -3.90 8.22
C GLU A 121 1.55 -4.77 7.01
N MET A 122 0.55 -5.44 6.43
CA MET A 122 0.72 -6.19 5.18
C MET A 122 1.15 -5.29 4.03
N MET A 123 0.54 -4.11 3.87
CA MET A 123 0.90 -3.16 2.82
C MET A 123 2.37 -2.73 2.95
N ARG A 124 2.85 -2.43 4.16
CA ARG A 124 4.26 -2.10 4.40
C ARG A 124 5.18 -3.26 4.07
N ASN A 125 4.86 -4.47 4.52
CA ASN A 125 5.67 -5.65 4.26
C ASN A 125 5.74 -5.97 2.75
N VAL A 126 4.63 -5.78 2.02
CA VAL A 126 4.60 -5.97 0.56
C VAL A 126 5.43 -4.89 -0.15
N ALA A 127 5.34 -3.63 0.30
CA ALA A 127 6.15 -2.53 -0.23
C ALA A 127 7.65 -2.80 -0.03
N GLU A 128 8.07 -3.24 1.16
CA GLU A 128 9.47 -3.58 1.44
C GLU A 128 9.95 -4.75 0.58
N LYS A 129 9.15 -5.84 0.56
CA LYS A 129 9.47 -7.03 -0.22
C LYS A 129 9.57 -6.75 -1.72
N SER A 130 8.71 -5.89 -2.27
CA SER A 130 8.74 -5.57 -3.70
C SER A 130 10.04 -4.89 -4.09
N VAL A 131 10.58 -4.00 -3.25
CA VAL A 131 11.88 -3.38 -3.54
C VAL A 131 13.02 -4.40 -3.57
N PHE A 132 13.06 -5.34 -2.62
CA PHE A 132 14.07 -6.40 -2.63
C PHE A 132 13.98 -7.27 -3.89
N MET A 133 12.76 -7.64 -4.30
CA MET A 133 12.54 -8.46 -5.49
C MET A 133 12.95 -7.72 -6.77
N ASP A 134 12.60 -6.43 -6.90
CA ASP A 134 12.99 -5.60 -8.04
C ASP A 134 14.51 -5.52 -8.17
N ARG A 135 15.22 -5.38 -7.05
CA ARG A 135 16.69 -5.30 -7.07
C ARG A 135 17.35 -6.64 -7.40
N ILE A 136 16.84 -7.76 -6.88
CA ILE A 136 17.33 -9.10 -7.25
C ILE A 136 17.15 -9.34 -8.74
N MET A 137 15.99 -9.01 -9.31
CA MET A 137 15.73 -9.16 -10.74
C MET A 137 16.66 -8.26 -11.58
N ASN A 138 16.83 -7.00 -11.21
CA ASN A 138 17.70 -6.06 -11.94
C ASN A 138 19.20 -6.44 -11.86
N HIS A 139 19.64 -7.03 -10.76
CA HIS A 139 21.02 -7.51 -10.65
C HIS A 139 21.28 -8.71 -11.59
N ASN A 140 20.31 -9.61 -11.70
CA ASN A 140 20.40 -10.77 -12.58
C ASN A 140 20.38 -10.40 -14.06
N THR A 141 19.56 -9.42 -14.47
CA THR A 141 19.51 -8.96 -15.87
C THR A 141 20.79 -8.24 -16.28
N MET A 142 21.37 -7.42 -15.41
CA MET A 142 22.64 -6.73 -15.69
C MET A 142 23.80 -7.73 -15.86
N ASN A 143 23.91 -8.72 -14.96
CA ASN A 143 24.95 -9.76 -15.07
C ASN A 143 24.78 -10.61 -16.33
N ALA A 144 23.54 -10.94 -16.71
CA ALA A 144 23.26 -11.66 -17.95
C ALA A 144 23.60 -10.84 -19.20
N ALA A 145 23.32 -9.53 -19.20
CA ALA A 145 23.66 -8.62 -20.30
C ALA A 145 25.18 -8.47 -20.47
N ILE A 146 25.93 -8.33 -19.37
CA ILE A 146 27.39 -8.25 -19.39
C ILE A 146 27.99 -9.56 -19.92
N ALA A 147 27.51 -10.71 -19.42
CA ALA A 147 27.98 -12.02 -19.90
C ALA A 147 27.70 -12.22 -21.39
N MET A 148 26.51 -11.87 -21.88
CA MET A 148 26.19 -11.96 -23.31
C MET A 148 27.06 -11.05 -24.16
N THR A 149 27.34 -9.83 -23.69
CA THR A 149 28.17 -8.88 -24.44
C THR A 149 29.61 -9.36 -24.48
N PHE A 150 30.14 -9.91 -23.38
CA PHE A 150 31.47 -10.51 -23.33
C PHE A 150 31.60 -11.73 -24.26
N ILE A 151 30.60 -12.61 -24.28
CA ILE A 151 30.59 -13.76 -25.20
C ILE A 151 30.58 -13.28 -26.64
N LEU A 152 29.73 -12.30 -26.98
CA LEU A 152 29.65 -11.73 -28.33
C LEU A 152 30.97 -11.09 -28.77
N THR A 153 31.63 -10.31 -27.92
CA THR A 153 32.91 -9.67 -28.27
C THR A 153 34.04 -10.69 -28.43
N VAL A 154 34.09 -11.72 -27.58
CA VAL A 154 35.06 -12.83 -27.72
C VAL A 154 34.81 -13.59 -29.02
N PHE A 155 33.56 -13.95 -29.33
CA PHE A 155 33.22 -14.62 -30.60
C PHE A 155 33.58 -13.77 -31.83
N LEU A 156 33.27 -12.47 -31.81
CA LEU A 156 33.62 -11.57 -32.92
C LEU A 156 35.15 -11.48 -33.10
N SER A 157 35.90 -11.42 -32.00
CA SER A 157 37.37 -11.36 -32.05
C SER A 157 38.01 -12.64 -32.61
N LEU A 158 37.39 -13.81 -32.38
CA LEU A 158 37.85 -15.09 -32.91
C LEU A 158 37.51 -15.28 -34.40
N ILE A 159 36.47 -14.62 -34.91
CA ILE A 159 36.06 -14.70 -36.33
C ILE A 159 36.88 -13.71 -37.20
N LEU A 160 37.38 -12.62 -36.62
CA LEU A 160 38.17 -11.59 -37.30
C LEU A 160 39.69 -11.85 -37.30
N LEU A 161 40.14 -12.95 -36.69
CA LEU A 161 41.51 -13.46 -36.69
C LEU A 161 41.67 -14.56 -37.75
#